data_AF-A0A5J4TX77-F1
#
_entry.id   AF-A0A5J4TX77-F1
#
_cell.length_a   1.000
_cell.length_b   1.000
_cell.length_c   1.000
_cell.angle_alpha   90.00
_cell.angle_beta   90.00
_cell.angle_gamma   90.00
#
_symmetry.space_group_name_H-M   'P 1'
#
loop_
_entity.id
_entity.type
_entity.pdbx_description
1 polymer ?
#
loop_
_entity_poly.entity_id
_entity_poly.type
_entity_poly.pdbx_seq_one_letter_code
_entity_poly.pdbx_strand_id
1 'polypeptide(L)' 'MTPVRDQAACGGCWAFAISEVIGDRLGALGCSRGVMSPQDLISCDSLDAGCNGGNFDT' A
#
# COMPACT_ATOMS: atom_id res chain seq x y z
N MET A 1 10.92 -1.66 -9.33
CA MET A 1 10.61 -0.58 -8.37
C MET A 1 9.78 0.47 -9.07
N THR A 2 8.74 0.98 -8.43
CA THR A 2 7.98 2.16 -8.89
C THR A 2 8.72 3.43 -8.45
N PRO A 3 8.39 4.61 -9.01
CA PRO A 3 8.85 5.88 -8.45
C PRO A 3 8.40 6.04 -6.99
N VAL A 4 9.22 6.74 -6.18
CA VAL A 4 8.86 7.10 -4.80
C VAL A 4 7.55 7.89 -4.79
N ARG A 5 6.64 7.53 -3.88
CA ARG A 5 5.32 8.15 -3.71
C ARG A 5 5.25 8.92 -2.40
N ASP A 6 4.31 9.86 -2.31
CA ASP A 6 4.08 10.70 -1.12
C ASP A 6 2.70 10.38 -0.51
N GLN A 7 2.68 10.12 0.79
CA GLN A 7 1.45 9.88 1.58
C GLN A 7 0.80 11.18 2.08
N ALA A 8 1.45 12.33 1.89
CA ALA A 8 1.03 13.63 2.40
C ALA A 8 0.80 13.61 3.93
N ALA A 9 -0.11 14.44 4.43
CA ALA A 9 -0.48 14.52 5.84
C ALA A 9 -1.48 13.41 6.25
N CYS A 10 -1.16 12.16 5.92
CA CYS A 10 -1.94 10.98 6.26
C CYS A 10 -1.01 9.94 6.89
N GLY A 11 -1.41 9.32 8.01
CA GLY A 11 -0.72 8.18 8.64
C GLY A 11 -0.83 6.87 7.85
N GLY A 12 -0.84 6.93 6.52
CA GLY A 12 -1.06 5.80 5.62
C GLY A 12 0.21 5.04 5.20
N CYS A 13 1.33 5.21 5.91
CA CYS A 13 2.60 4.56 5.56
C CYS A 13 2.47 3.02 5.48
N TRP A 14 1.63 2.43 6.33
CA TRP A 14 1.30 1.01 6.35
C TRP A 14 0.73 0.56 4.99
N ALA A 15 -0.24 1.30 4.44
CA ALA A 15 -0.88 1.00 3.15
C ALA A 15 0.08 1.15 1.97
N PHE A 16 0.98 2.15 2.02
CA PHE A 16 2.00 2.35 1.00
C PHE A 16 3.02 1.21 0.98
N ALA A 17 3.46 0.75 2.15
CA ALA A 17 4.38 -0.37 2.29
C ALA A 17 3.79 -1.66 1.71
N ILE A 18 2.54 -2.00 2.07
CA ILE A 18 1.84 -3.19 1.55
C ILE A 18 1.69 -3.11 0.03
N SER A 19 1.25 -1.96 -0.48
CA SER A 19 1.03 -1.74 -1.92
C SER A 19 2.31 -1.97 -2.75
N GLU A 20 3.45 -1.45 -2.28
CA GLU A 20 4.73 -1.64 -2.97
C GLU A 20 5.21 -3.09 -2.91
N VAL A 21 5.12 -3.75 -1.75
CA VAL A 21 5.53 -5.16 -1.60
C VAL A 21 4.72 -6.09 -2.50
N ILE A 22 3.40 -5.90 -2.59
CA ILE A 22 2.54 -6.69 -3.48
C ILE A 22 2.93 -6.46 -4.95
N GLY A 23 3.10 -5.19 -5.35
CA GLY A 23 3.53 -4.86 -6.71
C GLY A 23 4.90 -5.46 -7.05
N ASP A 24 5.88 -5.34 -6.15
CA ASP A 24 7.20 -5.96 -6.26
C ASP A 24 7.09 -7.48 -6.45
N ARG A 25 6.28 -8.16 -5.64
CA ARG A 25 6.13 -9.60 -5.68
C ARG A 25 5.50 -10.08 -6.98
N LEU A 26 4.47 -9.39 -7.49
CA LEU A 26 3.89 -9.69 -8.80
C LEU A 26 4.91 -9.57 -9.92
N GLY A 27 5.73 -8.52 -9.89
CA GLY A 27 6.82 -8.35 -10.85
C GLY A 27 7.84 -9.50 -10.78
N ALA A 28 8.22 -9.93 -9.57
CA ALA A 28 9.12 -11.06 -9.38
C ALA A 28 8.55 -12.40 -9.88
N LEU A 29 7.22 -12.56 -9.88
CA LEU A 29 6.52 -13.73 -10.42
C LEU A 29 6.29 -13.68 -11.94
N GLY A 30 6.76 -12.62 -12.62
CA GLY A 30 6.53 -12.42 -14.05
C GLY A 30 5.12 -11.95 -14.41
N CYS A 31 4.31 -11.56 -13.41
CA CYS A 31 3.03 -10.92 -13.65
C CYS A 31 3.23 -9.44 -14.03
N SER A 32 2.18 -8.82 -14.57
CA SER A 32 2.18 -7.37 -14.76
C SER A 32 2.36 -6.69 -13.40
N ARG A 33 3.47 -5.95 -13.28
CA ARG A 33 3.81 -5.16 -12.10
C ARG A 33 2.91 -3.92 -12.05
N GLY A 34 1.66 -4.12 -11.68
CA GLY A 34 0.70 -3.03 -11.52
C GLY A 34 1.12 -2.07 -10.41
N VAL A 35 0.85 -0.78 -10.59
CA VAL A 35 0.91 0.19 -9.49
C VAL A 35 -0.29 -0.08 -8.60
N MET A 36 -0.06 -0.63 -7.41
CA MET A 36 -1.11 -0.87 -6.44
C MET A 36 -1.65 0.44 -5.87
N SER A 37 -2.89 0.43 -5.39
CA SER A 37 -3.58 1.58 -4.80
C SER A 37 -3.48 1.53 -3.27
N PRO A 38 -2.59 2.33 -2.63
CA PRO A 38 -2.63 2.51 -1.19
C PRO A 38 -3.96 3.10 -0.71
N GLN A 39 -4.65 3.87 -1.57
CA GLN A 39 -5.93 4.48 -1.23
C GLN A 39 -7.03 3.43 -1.03
N ASP A 40 -6.96 2.29 -1.72
CA ASP A 40 -7.93 1.21 -1.53
C ASP A 40 -7.80 0.63 -0.12
N LEU A 41 -6.57 0.44 0.37
CA LEU A 41 -6.32 0.02 1.75
C LEU A 41 -6.78 1.09 2.75
N ILE A 42 -6.43 2.36 2.51
CA ILE A 42 -6.81 3.48 3.41
C ILE A 42 -8.33 3.66 3.52
N SER A 43 -9.07 3.44 2.43
CA SER A 43 -10.52 3.70 2.37
C SER A 43 -11.38 2.48 2.68
N CYS A 44 -10.92 1.28 2.38
CA CYS A 44 -11.75 0.07 2.38
C CYS A 44 -11.34 -0.96 3.43
N ASP A 45 -10.13 -0.86 4.00
CA ASP A 45 -9.84 -1.64 5.18
C ASP A 45 -10.64 -1.10 6.38
N SER A 46 -11.36 -2.02 7.03
CA SER A 46 -12.20 -1.73 8.19
C SER A 46 -11.57 -2.18 9.50
N LEU A 47 -10.41 -2.84 9.45
CA LEU A 47 -9.64 -3.26 10.61
C LEU A 47 -8.71 -2.14 11.08
N ASP A 48 -8.10 -1.41 10.15
CA ASP A 48 -7.25 -0.26 10.43
C ASP A 48 -8.00 1.09 10.46
N ALA A 49 -7.29 2.13 10.87
CA ALA A 49 -7.84 3.47 11.08
C ALA A 49 -7.54 4.43 9.92
N GLY A 50 -7.29 3.90 8.72
CA GLY A 50 -7.00 4.67 7.51
C GLY A 50 -5.82 5.62 7.70
N CYS A 51 -6.08 6.94 7.63
CA CYS A 51 -5.06 7.96 7.85
C CYS A 51 -4.65 8.16 9.32
N ASN A 52 -5.28 7.50 10.28
CA ASN A 52 -4.88 7.54 11.69
C ASN A 52 -3.92 6.39 12.06
N GLY A 53 -3.48 5.61 11.07
CA GLY A 53 -2.57 4.48 11.26
C GLY A 53 -3.21 3.15 10.90
N GLY A 54 -2.37 2.14 10.79
CA GLY A 54 -2.73 0.76 10.48
C GLY A 54 -1.53 -0.16 10.60
N ASN A 55 -1.77 -1.47 10.52
CA ASN A 55 -0.73 -2.47 10.67
C ASN A 55 -0.77 -3.49 9.52
N PHE A 56 0.41 -3.88 9.06
CA PHE A 56 0.57 -4.85 7.98
C PHE A 56 0.40 -6.32 8.43
N ASP A 57 0.27 -6.57 9.73
CA ASP A 57 0.07 -7.91 10.30
C ASP A 57 -1.40 -8.27 10.58
N THR A 58 -2.32 -7.32 10.47
CA THR A 58 -3.76 -7.48 10.78
C THR A 58 -4.61 -7.58 9.52
#